data_AF-A0A2H0A796-F1
#
_entry.id   AF-A0A2H0A796-F1
#
_cell.length_a   1.000
_cell.length_b   1.000
_cell.length_c   1.000
_cell.angle_alpha   90.00
_cell.angle_beta   90.00
_cell.angle_gamma   90.00
#
_symmetry.space_group_name_H-M   'P 1'
#
loop_
_entity.id
_entity.type
_entity.pdbx_description
1 polymer ?
#
loop_
_entity_poly.entity_id
_entity_poly.type
_entity_poly.pdbx_seq_one_letter_code
_entity_poly.pdbx_strand_id
1 'polypeptide(L)'
;EEFSHYFGEKKFVNGLEMLEATVSFYLYLAGNKAEWFLLLHRYYPYKLAKDNIACRKSLEDIYNCFVDIFEKALVQGQADGSIGALSPRKTALLILSTVDGIVRFKNCNLYDAGALYNELIATIRRMAANQNQIT
;
A
#
# COMPACT_ATOMS: atom_id res chain seq x y z
N GLU A 1 0.72 -3.13 15.12
CA GLU A 1 0.93 -4.52 15.63
C GLU A 1 0.73 -5.57 14.55
N GLU A 2 -0.41 -5.61 13.84
CA GLU A 2 -0.66 -6.62 12.78
C GLU A 2 0.40 -6.62 11.65
N PHE A 3 0.88 -5.46 11.21
CA PHE A 3 1.97 -5.37 10.22
C PHE A 3 3.30 -5.94 10.77
N SER A 4 3.72 -5.49 11.95
CA SER A 4 4.96 -5.97 12.58
C SER A 4 4.92 -7.46 12.88
N HIS A 5 3.75 -8.01 13.20
CA HIS A 5 3.57 -9.45 13.39
C HIS A 5 3.68 -10.21 12.06
N TYR A 6 2.97 -9.77 11.01
CA TYR A 6 3.00 -10.42 9.70
C TYR A 6 4.40 -10.41 9.04
N PHE A 7 5.17 -9.34 9.25
CA PHE A 7 6.52 -9.20 8.68
C PHE A 7 7.64 -9.64 9.63
N GLY A 8 7.37 -9.83 10.93
CA GLY A 8 8.39 -10.19 11.92
C GLY A 8 8.97 -11.59 11.75
N GLU A 9 8.20 -12.51 11.16
CA GLU A 9 8.60 -13.91 10.94
C GLU A 9 8.94 -14.22 9.47
N LYS A 10 8.57 -13.34 8.54
CA LYS A 10 8.82 -13.54 7.11
C LYS A 10 10.20 -13.04 6.72
N LYS A 11 10.97 -13.93 6.08
CA LYS A 11 12.21 -13.58 5.37
C LYS A 11 11.86 -13.31 3.91
N PHE A 12 12.24 -12.15 3.41
CA PHE A 12 12.15 -11.80 1.99
C PHE A 12 13.53 -11.90 1.36
N VAL A 13 13.59 -12.34 0.12
CA VAL A 13 14.82 -12.46 -0.67
C VAL A 13 15.39 -11.07 -0.98
N ASN A 14 14.52 -10.09 -1.27
CA ASN A 14 14.90 -8.70 -1.53
C ASN A 14 13.72 -7.74 -1.25
N GLY A 15 13.97 -6.43 -1.38
CA GLY A 15 12.97 -5.39 -1.17
C GLY A 15 11.84 -5.38 -2.19
N LEU A 16 12.05 -5.87 -3.41
CA LEU A 16 10.98 -6.02 -4.41
C LEU A 16 9.96 -7.09 -3.97
N GLU A 17 10.42 -8.24 -3.49
CA GLU A 17 9.53 -9.27 -2.93
C GLU A 17 8.83 -8.75 -1.66
N MET A 18 9.55 -8.04 -0.80
CA MET A 18 8.96 -7.39 0.37
C MET A 18 7.85 -6.40 -0.03
N LEU A 19 8.03 -5.65 -1.12
CA LEU A 19 7.05 -4.70 -1.61
C LEU A 19 5.76 -5.41 -2.07
N GLU A 20 5.89 -6.50 -2.84
CA GLU A 20 4.75 -7.30 -3.29
C GLU A 20 4.00 -7.94 -2.13
N ALA A 21 4.74 -8.43 -1.14
CA ALA A 21 4.15 -8.96 0.09
C ALA A 21 3.43 -7.86 0.89
N THR A 22 3.94 -6.63 0.88
CA THR A 22 3.31 -5.46 1.52
C THR A 22 2.00 -5.08 0.84
N VAL A 23 1.98 -5.09 -0.50
CA VAL A 23 0.74 -4.87 -1.28
C VAL A 23 -0.28 -5.96 -0.98
N SER A 24 0.16 -7.22 -1.00
CA SER A 24 -0.70 -8.37 -0.70
C SER A 24 -1.26 -8.30 0.73
N PHE A 25 -0.44 -7.88 1.70
CA PHE A 25 -0.86 -7.67 3.08
C PHE A 25 -1.90 -6.55 3.22
N TYR A 26 -1.72 -5.44 2.51
CA TYR A 26 -2.71 -4.36 2.49
C TYR A 26 -4.06 -4.84 1.94
N LEU A 27 -4.07 -5.60 0.84
CA LEU A 27 -5.29 -6.19 0.26
C LEU A 27 -5.95 -7.19 1.22
N TYR A 28 -5.15 -8.02 1.89
CA TYR A 28 -5.62 -8.93 2.94
C TYR A 28 -6.26 -8.14 4.09
N LEU A 29 -5.60 -7.09 4.58
CA LEU A 29 -6.12 -6.25 5.66
C LEU A 29 -7.45 -5.60 5.25
N ALA A 30 -7.53 -5.06 4.04
CA ALA A 30 -8.75 -4.50 3.48
C ALA A 30 -9.89 -5.52 3.36
N GLY A 31 -9.58 -6.78 3.05
CA GLY A 31 -10.55 -7.87 3.02
C GLY A 31 -11.06 -8.27 4.41
N ASN A 32 -10.17 -8.39 5.40
CA ASN A 32 -10.53 -8.85 6.74
C ASN A 32 -11.12 -7.75 7.64
N LYS A 33 -10.78 -6.50 7.36
CA LYS A 33 -11.22 -5.31 8.11
C LYS A 33 -12.14 -4.44 7.26
N ALA A 34 -12.97 -5.05 6.41
CA ALA A 34 -13.76 -4.35 5.39
C ALA A 34 -14.59 -3.18 5.95
N GLU A 35 -15.19 -3.32 7.14
CA GLU A 35 -15.96 -2.26 7.80
C GLU A 35 -15.13 -1.01 8.10
N TRP A 36 -13.87 -1.21 8.52
CA TRP A 36 -12.94 -0.11 8.81
C TRP A 36 -12.54 0.63 7.53
N PHE A 37 -12.30 -0.09 6.44
CA PHE A 37 -12.01 0.51 5.15
C PHE A 37 -13.24 1.24 4.58
N LEU A 38 -14.44 0.67 4.72
CA LEU A 38 -15.69 1.33 4.38
C LEU A 38 -15.87 2.64 5.15
N LEU A 39 -15.53 2.67 6.44
CA LEU A 39 -15.57 3.90 7.23
C LEU A 39 -14.53 4.91 6.74
N LEU A 40 -13.29 4.46 6.54
CA LEU A 40 -12.18 5.30 6.09
C LEU A 40 -12.48 5.93 4.73
N HIS A 41 -13.13 5.21 3.82
CA HIS A 41 -13.42 5.68 2.46
C HIS A 41 -14.65 6.58 2.35
N ARG A 42 -15.47 6.71 3.40
CA ARG A 42 -16.64 7.61 3.39
C ARG A 42 -16.22 9.07 3.34
N TYR A 43 -17.05 9.89 2.72
CA TYR A 43 -16.80 11.34 2.61
C TYR A 43 -16.79 12.06 3.98
N TYR A 44 -17.62 11.62 4.93
CA TYR A 44 -17.87 12.35 6.17
C TYR A 44 -16.60 12.59 7.03
N PRO A 45 -15.73 11.60 7.29
CA PRO A 45 -14.44 11.83 7.96
C PRO A 45 -13.61 12.95 7.32
N TYR A 46 -13.49 12.99 5.99
CA TYR A 46 -12.74 14.03 5.30
C TYR A 46 -13.42 15.40 5.34
N LYS A 47 -14.77 15.44 5.35
CA LYS A 47 -15.52 16.68 5.58
C LYS A 47 -15.23 17.22 6.98
N LEU A 48 -15.31 16.38 8.01
CA LEU A 48 -15.04 16.75 9.40
C LEU A 48 -13.59 17.22 9.59
N ALA A 49 -12.63 16.57 8.94
CA ALA A 49 -11.21 16.94 8.98
C ALA A 49 -10.88 18.33 8.41
N LYS A 50 -11.80 18.98 7.68
CA LYS A 50 -11.61 20.38 7.26
C LYS A 50 -11.64 21.34 8.44
N ASP A 51 -12.50 21.07 9.41
CA ASP A 51 -12.78 21.97 10.54
C ASP A 51 -12.27 21.40 11.88
N ASN A 52 -11.94 20.10 11.94
CA ASN A 52 -11.44 19.43 13.14
C ASN A 52 -10.01 18.91 12.93
N ILE A 53 -9.04 19.59 13.56
CA ILE A 53 -7.60 19.28 13.46
C ILE A 53 -7.28 17.89 14.03
N ALA A 54 -7.94 17.47 15.12
CA ALA A 54 -7.72 16.14 15.70
C ALA A 54 -8.16 15.02 14.76
N CYS A 55 -9.30 15.22 14.07
CA CYS A 55 -9.78 14.31 13.03
C CYS A 55 -8.82 14.27 11.84
N ARG A 56 -8.34 15.43 11.38
CA ARG A 56 -7.33 15.52 10.31
C ARG A 56 -6.06 14.74 10.67
N LYS A 57 -5.51 14.99 11.87
CA LYS A 57 -4.31 14.31 12.34
C LYS A 57 -4.52 12.79 12.42
N SER A 58 -5.69 12.35 12.89
CA SER A 58 -6.01 10.92 12.95
C SER A 58 -6.04 10.28 11.55
N LEU A 59 -6.60 10.96 10.54
CA LEU A 59 -6.57 10.50 9.15
C LEU A 59 -5.15 10.48 8.59
N GLU A 60 -4.37 11.53 8.83
CA GLU A 60 -2.96 11.62 8.41
C GLU A 60 -2.14 10.49 9.02
N ASP A 61 -2.28 10.21 10.31
CA ASP A 61 -1.55 9.15 11.01
C ASP A 61 -1.89 7.76 10.43
N ILE A 62 -3.16 7.50 10.11
CA ILE A 62 -3.59 6.25 9.44
C ILE A 62 -2.94 6.12 8.07
N TYR A 63 -3.03 7.16 7.24
CA TYR A 63 -2.49 7.12 5.88
C TYR A 63 -0.96 7.08 5.87
N ASN A 64 -0.30 7.80 6.77
CA ASN A 64 1.15 7.74 6.96
C ASN A 64 1.58 6.32 7.32
N CYS A 65 0.87 5.65 8.24
CA CYS A 65 1.14 4.25 8.56
C CYS A 65 1.10 3.34 7.32
N PHE A 66 0.11 3.52 6.42
CA PHE A 66 0.05 2.77 5.16
C PHE A 66 1.16 3.15 4.17
N VAL A 67 1.55 4.42 4.09
CA VAL A 67 2.63 4.84 3.19
C VAL A 67 3.98 4.32 3.69
N ASP A 68 4.21 4.38 5.00
CA ASP A 68 5.49 4.01 5.62
C ASP A 68 5.82 2.53 5.39
N ILE A 69 4.82 1.64 5.36
CA ILE A 69 5.04 0.22 5.09
C ILE A 69 5.54 -0.02 3.65
N PHE A 70 5.00 0.70 2.66
CA PHE A 70 5.48 0.62 1.28
C PHE A 70 6.85 1.28 1.13
N GLU A 71 7.04 2.44 1.77
CA GLU A 71 8.32 3.17 1.75
C GLU A 71 9.46 2.32 2.30
N LYS A 72 9.23 1.60 3.40
CA LYS A 72 10.24 0.70 3.99
C LYS A 72 10.72 -0.35 2.99
N ALA A 73 9.81 -0.99 2.26
CA ALA A 73 10.15 -1.98 1.23
C ALA A 73 10.92 -1.34 0.06
N LEU A 74 10.51 -0.14 -0.37
CA LEU A 74 11.19 0.62 -1.42
C LEU A 74 12.64 0.99 -1.03
N VAL A 75 12.85 1.49 0.19
CA VAL A 75 14.18 1.83 0.72
C VAL A 75 15.06 0.59 0.80
N GLN A 76 14.53 -0.52 1.32
CA GLN A 76 15.27 -1.78 1.39
C GLN A 76 15.66 -2.28 0.00
N GLY A 77 14.74 -2.22 -0.96
CA GLY A 77 15.00 -2.68 -2.33
C GLY A 77 15.98 -1.80 -3.10
N GLN A 78 16.07 -0.51 -2.76
CA GLN A 78 17.12 0.35 -3.31
C GLN A 78 18.49 -0.02 -2.74
N ALA A 79 18.56 -0.36 -1.45
CA ALA A 79 19.79 -0.77 -0.79
C ALA A 79 20.32 -2.12 -1.31
N ASP A 80 19.44 -3.06 -1.65
CA ASP A 80 19.80 -4.36 -2.23
C ASP A 80 19.81 -4.39 -3.77
N GLY A 81 19.45 -3.27 -4.42
CA GLY A 81 19.48 -3.09 -5.87
C GLY A 81 18.29 -3.67 -6.65
N SER A 82 17.33 -4.32 -5.98
CA SER A 82 16.11 -4.87 -6.61
C SER A 82 15.11 -3.79 -7.08
N ILE A 83 15.18 -2.59 -6.51
CA ILE A 83 14.32 -1.44 -6.84
C ILE A 83 15.16 -0.32 -7.48
N GLY A 84 14.60 0.32 -8.51
CA GLY A 84 15.28 1.36 -9.28
C GLY A 84 15.49 2.67 -8.51
N ALA A 85 16.22 3.60 -9.14
CA ALA A 85 16.44 4.95 -8.61
C ALA A 85 15.17 5.81 -8.70
N LEU A 86 14.35 5.73 -7.66
CA LEU A 86 13.04 6.37 -7.52
C LEU A 86 13.00 7.13 -6.18
N SER A 87 12.01 8.00 -5.98
CA SER A 87 11.77 8.60 -4.65
C SER A 87 10.90 7.66 -3.81
N PRO A 88 11.38 7.07 -2.70
CA PRO A 88 10.61 6.09 -1.94
C PRO A 88 9.25 6.61 -1.46
N ARG A 89 9.22 7.77 -0.77
CA ARG A 89 7.97 8.39 -0.30
C ARG A 89 6.97 8.67 -1.42
N LYS A 90 7.41 9.24 -2.55
CA LYS A 90 6.52 9.58 -3.67
C LYS A 90 5.97 8.31 -4.33
N THR A 91 6.82 7.31 -4.54
CA THR A 91 6.40 6.03 -5.11
C THR A 91 5.45 5.28 -4.17
N ALA A 92 5.69 5.31 -2.85
CA ALA A 92 4.78 4.72 -1.86
C ALA A 92 3.38 5.35 -1.90
N LEU A 93 3.28 6.68 -2.06
CA LEU A 93 2.00 7.37 -2.22
C LEU A 93 1.26 6.96 -3.50
N LEU A 94 1.97 6.77 -4.62
CA LEU A 94 1.38 6.29 -5.87
C LEU A 94 0.88 4.85 -5.74
N ILE A 95 1.67 3.98 -5.09
CA ILE A 95 1.28 2.59 -4.81
C ILE A 95 0.02 2.57 -3.95
N LEU A 96 0.02 3.29 -2.83
CA LEU A 96 -1.15 3.39 -1.96
C LEU A 96 -2.38 3.87 -2.73
N SER A 97 -2.26 4.93 -3.53
CA SER A 97 -3.37 5.47 -4.33
C SER A 97 -3.94 4.41 -5.29
N THR A 98 -3.07 3.61 -5.89
CA THR A 98 -3.45 2.54 -6.81
C THR A 98 -4.17 1.41 -6.08
N VAL A 99 -3.58 0.90 -4.99
CA VAL A 99 -4.11 -0.23 -4.23
C VAL A 99 -5.42 0.16 -3.50
N ASP A 100 -5.47 1.35 -2.88
CA ASP A 100 -6.66 1.88 -2.20
C ASP A 100 -7.82 2.07 -3.19
N GLY A 101 -7.53 2.50 -4.43
CA GLY A 101 -8.52 2.60 -5.51
C GLY A 101 -9.17 1.25 -5.83
N ILE A 102 -8.39 0.17 -5.92
CA ILE A 102 -8.90 -1.18 -6.14
C ILE A 102 -9.76 -1.65 -4.96
N VAL A 103 -9.33 -1.37 -3.73
CA VAL A 103 -10.13 -1.67 -2.52
C VAL A 103 -11.46 -0.91 -2.53
N ARG A 104 -11.45 0.37 -2.91
CA ARG A 104 -12.68 1.16 -3.05
C ARG A 104 -13.63 0.57 -4.09
N PHE A 105 -13.12 0.15 -5.25
CA PHE A 105 -13.95 -0.50 -6.27
C PHE A 105 -14.61 -1.78 -5.76
N LYS A 106 -13.87 -2.60 -5.00
CA LYS A 106 -14.42 -3.77 -4.32
C LYS A 106 -15.52 -3.38 -3.33
N ASN A 107 -15.22 -2.45 -2.43
CA ASN A 107 -16.11 -2.02 -1.35
C ASN A 107 -17.41 -1.37 -1.86
N CYS A 108 -17.35 -0.74 -3.03
CA CYS A 108 -18.51 -0.15 -3.70
C CYS A 108 -19.22 -1.12 -4.66
N ASN A 109 -18.82 -2.40 -4.71
CA ASN A 109 -19.34 -3.42 -5.63
C ASN A 109 -19.31 -3.00 -7.11
N LEU A 110 -18.29 -2.24 -7.51
CA LEU A 110 -18.15 -1.74 -8.89
C LEU A 110 -17.41 -2.72 -9.80
N TYR A 111 -16.47 -3.47 -9.24
CA TYR A 111 -15.66 -4.46 -9.97
C TYR A 111 -15.32 -5.65 -9.08
N ASP A 112 -15.14 -6.83 -9.69
CA ASP A 112 -14.49 -7.96 -9.03
C ASP A 112 -12.99 -7.66 -8.90
N ALA A 113 -12.62 -7.03 -7.79
CA ALA A 113 -11.24 -6.69 -7.52
C ALA A 113 -10.32 -7.92 -7.43
N GLY A 114 -10.85 -9.10 -7.08
CA GLY A 114 -10.06 -10.33 -7.03
C GLY A 114 -9.45 -10.69 -8.38
N ALA A 115 -10.15 -10.37 -9.47
CA ALA A 115 -9.66 -10.57 -10.83
C ALA A 115 -8.51 -9.62 -11.24
N LEU A 116 -8.24 -8.56 -10.45
CA LEU A 116 -7.20 -7.56 -10.76
C LEU A 116 -5.93 -7.74 -9.91
N TYR A 117 -5.89 -8.67 -8.97
CA TYR A 117 -4.80 -8.76 -8.00
C TYR A 117 -3.45 -9.08 -8.65
N ASN A 118 -3.41 -10.01 -9.59
CA ASN A 118 -2.17 -10.39 -10.26
C ASN A 118 -1.64 -9.24 -11.15
N GLU A 119 -2.53 -8.56 -11.85
CA GLU A 119 -2.25 -7.41 -12.72
C GLU A 119 -1.78 -6.21 -11.91
N LEU A 120 -2.38 -5.98 -10.73
CA LEU A 120 -1.96 -4.95 -9.78
C LEU A 120 -0.53 -5.19 -9.30
N ILE A 121 -0.23 -6.41 -8.82
CA ILE A 121 1.10 -6.79 -8.37
C ILE A 121 2.11 -6.66 -9.51
N ALA A 122 1.79 -7.16 -10.70
CA ALA A 122 2.66 -7.04 -11.87
C ALA A 122 2.92 -5.57 -12.27
N THR A 123 1.91 -4.70 -12.15
CA THR A 123 2.04 -3.27 -12.43
C THR A 123 2.94 -2.57 -11.41
N ILE A 124 2.75 -2.85 -10.13
CA ILE A 124 3.59 -2.28 -9.06
C ILE A 124 5.03 -2.79 -9.19
N ARG A 125 5.23 -4.07 -9.50
CA ARG A 125 6.55 -4.64 -9.81
C ARG A 125 7.23 -3.88 -10.94
N ARG A 126 6.57 -3.72 -12.10
CA ARG A 126 7.13 -3.00 -13.25
C ARG A 126 7.48 -1.54 -12.93
N MET A 127 6.68 -0.89 -12.11
CA MET A 127 6.91 0.49 -11.69
C MET A 127 8.13 0.62 -10.76
N ALA A 128 8.36 -0.35 -9.87
CA ALA A 128 9.39 -0.27 -8.84
C ALA A 128 10.72 -0.96 -9.21
N ALA A 129 10.67 -2.05 -9.97
CA ALA A 129 11.82 -2.89 -10.25
C ALA A 129 12.96 -2.13 -10.93
N ASN A 130 14.18 -2.48 -10.59
CA ASN A 130 15.37 -1.93 -11.24
C ASN A 130 15.48 -2.48 -12.68
N GLN A 131 15.24 -1.63 -13.68
CA GLN A 131 15.27 -2.04 -15.09
C GLN A 131 16.66 -2.45 -15.57
N ASN A 132 17.73 -2.04 -14.87
CA ASN A 132 19.10 -2.40 -15.21
C ASN A 132 19.49 -3.83 -14.78
N GLN A 133 18.62 -4.56 -14.07
CA GLN A 133 18.83 -5.99 -13.75
C GLN A 133 18.22 -6.94 -14.80
N ILE A 134 17.54 -6.43 -15.83
CA ILE A 134 16.88 -7.25 -16.87
C ILE A 134 17.83 -7.53 -18.06
N THR A 135 19.14 -7.22 -17.93
CA THR A 135 20.15 -7.49 -18.97
C THR A 135 21.26 -8.39 -18.45
#